data_AF-A0A5K1A7A7-F1
#
_entry.id   AF-A0A5K1A7A7-F1
#
_cell.length_a   1.000
_cell.length_b   1.000
_cell.length_c   1.000
_cell.angle_alpha   90.00
_cell.angle_beta   90.00
_cell.angle_gamma   90.00
#
_symmetry.space_group_name_H-M   'P 1'
#
loop_
_entity.id
_entity.type
_entity.pdbx_description
1 polymer ?
#
loop_
_entity_poly.entity_id
_entity_poly.type
_entity_poly.pdbx_seq_one_letter_code
_entity_poly.pdbx_strand_id
1 'polypeptide(L)'
;EALFVDDLPSPKDCLHGAFICSSKPLARVKKIELSTFSASKGSLALVSVKDIPKGGQNIGSQSIFGSEALFADVITEFVGQPLAVV
;
A
#
# COMPACT_ATOMS: atom_id res chain seq x y z
N GLU A 1 29.87 -12.17 7.16
CA GLU A 1 29.18 -11.26 6.22
C GLU A 1 28.09 -10.52 7.00
N ALA A 2 27.76 -9.28 6.62
CA ALA A 2 26.67 -8.56 7.28
C ALA A 2 25.33 -9.09 6.75
N LEU A 3 24.35 -9.28 7.64
CA LEU A 3 23.00 -9.70 7.28
C LEU A 3 22.07 -8.49 7.34
N PHE A 4 21.33 -8.25 6.25
CA PHE A 4 20.28 -7.25 6.15
C PHE A 4 18.89 -7.92 6.20
N VAL A 5 17.84 -7.09 6.26
CA VAL A 5 16.46 -7.56 6.53
C VAL A 5 16.01 -8.64 5.54
N ASP A 6 16.30 -8.45 4.24
CA ASP A 6 15.90 -9.39 3.18
C ASP A 6 16.81 -10.63 3.08
N ASP A 7 17.98 -10.63 3.74
CA ASP A 7 18.87 -11.80 3.77
C ASP A 7 18.38 -12.86 4.78
N LEU A 8 17.49 -12.46 5.70
CA LEU A 8 16.94 -13.36 6.70
C LEU A 8 15.93 -14.33 6.06
N PRO A 9 15.93 -15.62 6.45
CA PRO A 9 14.97 -16.56 5.91
C PRO A 9 13.54 -16.16 6.30
N SER A 10 12.66 -16.06 5.31
CA SER A 10 11.26 -15.76 5.53
C SER A 10 10.57 -16.87 6.34
N PRO A 11 9.70 -16.52 7.31
CA PRO A 11 8.87 -17.50 8.00
C PRO A 11 7.98 -18.29 7.03
N LYS A 12 7.53 -19.46 7.47
CA LYS A 12 6.54 -20.25 6.72
C LYS A 12 5.27 -19.41 6.50
N ASP A 13 4.76 -19.41 5.27
CA ASP A 13 3.57 -18.67 4.85
C ASP A 13 3.70 -17.12 4.92
N CYS A 14 4.94 -16.59 4.90
CA CYS A 14 5.19 -15.15 4.79
C CYS A 14 4.57 -14.57 3.49
N LEU A 15 3.73 -13.55 3.64
CA LEU A 15 3.15 -12.81 2.52
C LEU A 15 4.07 -11.66 2.11
N HIS A 16 4.02 -11.32 0.82
CA HIS A 16 4.76 -10.20 0.27
C HIS A 16 3.75 -9.15 -0.20
N GLY A 17 3.97 -7.89 0.21
CA GLY A 17 3.13 -6.78 -0.17
C GLY A 17 3.87 -5.84 -1.13
N ALA A 18 3.15 -5.28 -2.10
CA ALA A 18 3.66 -4.22 -2.96
C ALA A 18 2.68 -3.04 -3.01
N PHE A 19 3.20 -1.81 -2.97
CA PHE A 19 2.36 -0.62 -3.13
C PHE A 19 1.90 -0.46 -4.57
N ILE A 20 0.61 -0.15 -4.71
CA ILE A 20 0.04 0.40 -5.93
C ILE A 20 0.10 1.92 -5.79
N CYS A 21 0.89 2.56 -6.65
CA CYS A 21 1.14 4.00 -6.55
C CYS A 21 0.44 4.80 -7.66
N SER A 22 0.17 6.08 -7.39
CA SER A 22 -0.32 7.01 -8.39
C SER A 22 0.70 7.19 -9.52
N SER A 23 0.23 7.10 -10.76
CA SER A 23 1.02 7.47 -11.95
C SER A 23 0.81 8.93 -12.37
N LYS A 24 0.00 9.68 -11.63
CA LYS A 24 -0.38 11.05 -11.94
C LYS A 24 0.07 12.01 -10.85
N PRO A 25 0.58 13.21 -11.20
CA PRO A 25 1.05 14.18 -10.22
C PRO A 25 -0.11 14.79 -9.43
N LEU A 26 -1.30 14.93 -10.00
CA LEU A 26 -2.49 15.38 -9.28
C LEU A 26 -3.72 14.78 -9.94
N ALA A 27 -4.49 13.96 -9.23
CA ALA A 27 -5.66 13.29 -9.79
C ALA A 27 -6.68 12.91 -8.73
N ARG A 28 -7.96 12.86 -9.10
CA ARG A 28 -9.02 12.31 -8.24
C ARG A 28 -9.15 10.81 -8.44
N VAL A 29 -9.05 10.03 -7.37
CA VAL A 29 -9.25 8.58 -7.38
C VAL A 29 -10.74 8.30 -7.45
N LYS A 30 -11.20 7.69 -8.55
CA LYS A 30 -12.62 7.31 -8.71
C LYS A 30 -12.89 5.90 -8.18
N LYS A 31 -12.04 4.95 -8.55
CA LYS A 31 -12.14 3.54 -8.17
C LYS A 31 -10.79 2.87 -8.35
N ILE A 32 -10.49 1.88 -7.53
CA ILE A 32 -9.33 0.99 -7.64
C ILE A 32 -9.87 -0.41 -7.92
N GLU A 33 -9.49 -1.00 -9.05
CA GLU A 33 -9.93 -2.33 -9.48
C GLU A 33 -8.74 -3.14 -9.99
N LEU A 34 -8.67 -4.42 -9.62
CA LEU A 34 -7.71 -5.37 -10.16
C LEU A 34 -8.40 -6.17 -11.26
N SER A 35 -8.06 -5.90 -12.52
CA SER A 35 -8.73 -6.47 -13.70
C SER A 35 -8.36 -7.91 -14.01
N THR A 36 -7.28 -8.45 -13.43
CA THR A 36 -6.73 -9.76 -13.77
C THR A 36 -6.58 -10.62 -12.52
N PHE A 37 -7.66 -11.30 -12.16
CA PHE A 37 -7.67 -12.29 -11.09
C PHE A 37 -7.44 -13.69 -11.70
N SER A 38 -6.24 -14.23 -11.51
CA SER A 38 -6.03 -15.68 -11.66
C SER A 38 -5.98 -16.27 -10.27
N ALA A 39 -7.08 -16.91 -9.84
CA ALA A 39 -7.21 -17.59 -8.55
C ALA A 39 -6.19 -18.73 -8.33
N SER A 40 -5.30 -18.99 -9.29
CA SER A 40 -4.34 -20.09 -9.29
C SER A 40 -3.02 -19.82 -8.57
N LYS A 41 -2.74 -18.60 -8.08
CA LYS A 41 -1.41 -18.24 -7.50
C LYS A 41 -1.40 -17.77 -6.03
N GLY A 42 -2.46 -18.04 -5.26
CA GLY A 42 -2.53 -17.68 -3.83
C GLY A 42 -3.46 -16.51 -3.55
N SER A 43 -3.78 -16.30 -2.27
CA SER A 43 -4.71 -15.25 -1.84
C SER A 43 -4.06 -13.88 -1.98
N LEU A 44 -4.33 -13.21 -3.10
CA LEU A 44 -4.03 -11.78 -3.26
C LEU A 44 -5.10 -10.97 -2.51
N ALA A 45 -4.69 -10.12 -1.57
CA ALA A 45 -5.59 -9.25 -0.82
C ALA A 45 -5.28 -7.79 -1.15
N LEU A 46 -6.25 -7.07 -1.71
CA LEU A 46 -6.12 -5.63 -1.93
C LEU A 46 -6.52 -4.90 -0.65
N VAL A 47 -5.59 -4.17 -0.06
CA VAL A 47 -5.79 -3.36 1.15
C VAL A 47 -5.64 -1.89 0.80
N SER A 48 -6.68 -1.10 1.07
CA SER A 48 -6.79 0.31 0.74
C SER A 48 -7.11 1.16 1.98
N VAL A 49 -7.27 2.48 1.79
CA VAL A 49 -7.74 3.39 2.85
C VAL A 49 -9.04 2.93 3.53
N LYS A 50 -9.90 2.19 2.81
CA LYS A 50 -11.18 1.69 3.32
C LYS A 50 -11.03 0.54 4.30
N ASP A 51 -9.89 -0.12 4.28
CA ASP A 51 -9.60 -1.32 5.07
C ASP A 51 -8.88 -0.97 6.38
N ILE A 52 -8.66 0.32 6.65
CA ILE A 52 -8.13 0.81 7.93
C ILE A 52 -9.14 0.46 9.04
N PRO A 53 -8.74 -0.28 10.08
CA PRO A 53 -9.66 -0.77 11.09
C PRO A 53 -10.22 0.38 11.93
N LYS A 54 -11.37 0.14 12.58
CA LYS A 54 -11.96 1.10 13.52
C LYS A 54 -10.96 1.43 14.64
N GLY A 55 -10.65 2.72 14.80
CA GLY A 55 -9.64 3.21 15.74
C GLY A 55 -8.22 3.32 15.15
N GLY A 56 -8.01 2.82 13.93
CA GLY A 56 -6.80 3.07 13.15
C GLY A 56 -6.79 4.45 12.52
N GLN A 57 -5.61 4.88 12.07
CA GLN A 57 -5.38 6.17 11.41
C GLN A 57 -4.67 5.97 10.08
N ASN A 58 -5.04 6.75 9.07
CA ASN A 58 -4.39 6.74 7.77
C ASN A 58 -3.10 7.56 7.80
N ILE A 59 -2.04 7.04 8.45
CA ILE A 59 -0.75 7.73 8.60
C ILE A 59 0.37 6.81 8.10
N GLY A 60 1.08 7.26 7.07
CA GLY A 60 2.24 6.56 6.49
C GLY A 60 3.58 7.10 6.97
N SER A 61 3.64 8.39 7.31
CA SER A 61 4.82 9.04 7.85
C SER A 61 4.42 10.09 8.87
N GLN A 62 5.24 10.26 9.91
CA GLN A 62 5.07 11.30 10.91
C GLN A 62 6.39 12.05 11.07
N SER A 63 6.33 13.37 10.89
CA SER A 63 7.47 14.26 11.03
C SER A 63 7.12 15.47 11.89
N ILE A 64 8.11 16.32 12.16
CA ILE A 64 7.89 17.61 12.83
C ILE A 64 6.96 18.55 12.04
N PHE A 65 6.76 18.30 10.75
CA PHE A 65 5.90 19.10 9.86
C PHE A 65 4.47 18.55 9.76
N GLY A 66 4.17 17.44 10.43
CA GLY A 66 2.86 16.80 10.42
C GLY A 66 2.90 15.34 9.98
N SER A 67 1.71 14.79 9.75
CA SER A 67 1.49 13.41 9.29
C SER A 67 1.14 13.37 7.81
N GLU A 68 1.74 12.45 7.07
CA GLU A 68 1.37 12.12 5.70
C GLU A 68 0.50 10.87 5.66
N ALA A 69 -0.44 10.82 4.72
CA ALA A 69 -1.35 9.69 4.58
C ALA A 69 -0.64 8.41 4.11
N LEU A 70 -1.03 7.26 4.67
CA LEU A 70 -0.53 5.95 4.22
C LEU A 70 -1.05 5.62 2.81
N PHE A 71 -2.35 5.83 2.61
CA PHE A 71 -3.02 5.69 1.31
C PHE A 71 -3.69 7.01 0.93
N ALA A 72 -3.55 7.42 -0.32
CA ALA A 72 -4.35 8.52 -0.85
C ALA A 72 -5.84 8.11 -0.88
N ASP A 73 -6.70 9.01 -0.43
CA ASP A 73 -8.15 8.76 -0.36
C ASP A 73 -8.87 9.27 -1.61
N VAL A 74 -9.17 10.56 -1.66
CA VAL A 74 -9.94 11.16 -2.76
C VAL A 74 -9.03 11.72 -3.86
N ILE A 75 -7.89 12.30 -3.48
CA ILE A 75 -6.97 13.00 -4.39
C ILE A 75 -5.55 12.48 -4.15
N THR A 76 -4.84 12.20 -5.24
CA THR A 76 -3.40 11.98 -5.23
C THR A 76 -2.69 13.30 -5.49
N GLU A 77 -1.62 13.60 -4.78
CA GLU A 77 -0.90 14.89 -4.80
C GLU A 77 0.49 14.79 -5.45
N PHE A 78 0.97 13.57 -5.73
CA PHE A 78 2.22 13.35 -6.45
C PHE A 78 2.27 11.97 -7.14
N VAL A 79 3.18 11.84 -8.11
CA VAL A 79 3.51 10.55 -8.74
C VAL A 79 4.27 9.70 -7.74
N GLY A 80 3.82 8.46 -7.52
CA GLY A 80 4.39 7.57 -6.52
C GLY A 80 3.60 7.51 -5.22
N GLN A 81 2.59 8.37 -5.02
CA GLN A 81 1.78 8.33 -3.80
C GLN A 81 1.03 7.00 -3.68
N PRO A 82 1.12 6.28 -2.54
CA PRO A 82 0.47 4.99 -2.40
C PRO A 82 -1.05 5.11 -2.40
N LEU A 83 -1.72 4.18 -3.08
CA LEU A 83 -3.18 4.07 -3.18
C LEU A 83 -3.71 2.85 -2.41
N ALA A 84 -2.95 1.76 -2.45
CA ALA A 84 -3.27 0.48 -1.84
C ALA A 84 -2.01 -0.39 -1.76
N VAL A 85 -2.09 -1.51 -1.02
CA VAL A 85 -1.13 -2.62 -1.06
C VAL A 85 -1.84 -3.85 -1.59
N VAL A 86 -1.11 -4.66 -2.34
CA VAL A 86 -1.49 -5.99 -2.84
C VAL A 86 -0.51 -7.04 -2.37
#